data_AF-A0A8S9PDD5-F1
#
_entry.id   AF-A0A8S9PDD5-F1
#
_cell.length_a   1.000
_cell.length_b   1.000
_cell.length_c   1.000
_cell.angle_alpha   90.00
_cell.angle_beta   90.00
_cell.angle_gamma   90.00
#
_symmetry.space_group_name_H-M   'P 1'
#
loop_
_entity.id
_entity.type
_entity.pdbx_description
1 polymer ?
#
loop_
_entity_poly.entity_id
_entity_poly.type
_entity_poly.pdbx_seq_one_letter_code
_entity_poly.pdbx_strand_id
1 'polypeptide(L)'
;MMTRWFFKRRTLSSKHKHPLTVAVEKKIDRRIEKGKKFQVFPVSDDRFLVRGDTFECMVDFVRRTCSCGKIDLMKIPCRHAIKAAFSVGIQAHTLTDDMYTTGSWRSIYEESINPISVPEDAWIVPFHVQQAKVLPPETRRAAGRRKKRRYKTVEDKIRSSQGTQTSKHRKFSRCGIEG
;
A
#
# COMPACT_ATOMS: atom_id res chain seq x y z
N MET A 1 17.05 -5.35 16.34
CA MET A 1 17.97 -6.22 15.59
C MET A 1 17.28 -6.76 14.34
N MET A 2 17.87 -6.52 13.16
CA MET A 2 17.35 -7.01 11.86
C MET A 2 17.22 -8.54 11.80
N THR A 3 18.15 -9.25 12.44
CA THR A 3 18.15 -10.72 12.55
C THR A 3 16.85 -11.27 13.15
N ARG A 4 16.43 -10.75 14.31
CA ARG A 4 15.16 -11.14 14.97
C ARG A 4 13.94 -10.87 14.09
N TRP A 5 13.94 -9.73 13.39
CA TRP A 5 12.83 -9.36 12.50
C TRP A 5 12.74 -10.28 11.29
N PHE A 6 13.87 -10.62 10.67
CA PHE A 6 13.94 -11.51 9.51
C PHE A 6 13.51 -12.93 9.89
N PHE A 7 14.02 -13.44 11.02
CA PHE A 7 13.60 -14.74 11.57
C PHE A 7 12.08 -14.80 11.78
N LYS A 8 11.49 -13.77 12.39
CA LYS A 8 10.03 -13.71 12.58
C LYS A 8 9.26 -13.80 11.25
N ARG A 9 9.72 -13.11 10.19
CA ARG A 9 9.06 -13.17 8.88
C ARG A 9 9.21 -14.52 8.21
N ARG A 10 10.40 -15.14 8.29
CA ARG A 10 10.63 -16.52 7.84
C ARG A 10 9.67 -17.49 8.51
N THR A 11 9.58 -17.47 9.84
CA THR A 11 8.65 -18.34 10.60
C THR A 11 7.20 -18.10 10.21
N LEU A 12 6.78 -16.83 10.04
CA LEU A 12 5.41 -16.50 9.63
C LEU A 12 5.09 -17.04 8.23
N SER A 13 5.97 -16.82 7.25
CA SER A 13 5.79 -17.30 5.88
C SER A 13 5.77 -18.83 5.77
N SER A 14 6.60 -19.51 6.57
CA SER A 14 6.69 -20.96 6.63
C SER A 14 5.40 -21.58 7.19
N LYS A 15 4.82 -20.99 8.24
CA LYS A 15 3.57 -21.47 8.86
C LYS A 15 2.31 -21.09 8.09
N HIS A 16 2.38 -20.11 7.20
CA HIS A 16 1.23 -19.62 6.45
C HIS A 16 0.80 -20.63 5.37
N LYS A 17 -0.50 -20.95 5.32
CA LYS A 17 -1.05 -22.02 4.45
C LYS A 17 -1.76 -21.53 3.19
N HIS A 18 -2.22 -20.28 3.18
CA HIS A 18 -2.96 -19.73 2.03
C HIS A 18 -2.03 -19.45 0.83
N PRO A 19 -2.57 -19.43 -0.40
CA PRO A 19 -1.77 -19.25 -1.62
C PRO A 19 -1.07 -17.88 -1.69
N LEU A 20 -1.67 -16.83 -1.13
CA LEU A 20 -1.11 -15.47 -1.15
C LEU A 20 -0.69 -15.00 0.24
N THR A 21 0.11 -13.94 0.29
CA THR A 21 0.47 -13.29 1.56
C THR A 21 -0.76 -12.84 2.36
N VAL A 22 -0.64 -12.85 3.69
CA VAL A 22 -1.72 -12.49 4.64
C VAL A 22 -2.40 -11.16 4.30
N ALA A 23 -1.62 -10.15 3.90
CA ALA A 23 -2.15 -8.83 3.58
C ALA A 23 -2.97 -8.82 2.28
N VAL A 24 -2.60 -9.66 1.32
CA VAL A 24 -3.29 -9.76 0.03
C VAL A 24 -4.55 -10.61 0.15
N GLU A 25 -4.51 -11.73 0.88
CA GLU A 25 -5.71 -12.52 1.20
C GLU A 25 -6.80 -11.63 1.82
N LYS A 26 -6.46 -10.91 2.91
CA LYS A 26 -7.39 -9.97 3.57
C LYS A 26 -7.91 -8.87 2.62
N LYS A 27 -7.07 -8.43 1.67
CA LYS A 27 -7.45 -7.41 0.68
C LYS A 27 -8.41 -8.00 -0.36
N ILE A 28 -8.23 -9.26 -0.76
CA ILE A 28 -9.14 -9.98 -1.66
C ILE A 28 -10.47 -10.22 -0.94
N ASP A 29 -10.49 -10.71 0.30
CA ASP A 29 -11.72 -10.91 1.08
C ASP A 29 -12.56 -9.63 1.17
N ARG A 30 -11.91 -8.51 1.50
CA ARG A 30 -12.58 -7.20 1.53
C ARG A 30 -13.13 -6.78 0.17
N ARG A 31 -12.47 -7.16 -0.94
CA ARG A 31 -12.91 -6.83 -2.30
C ARG A 31 -14.06 -7.76 -2.74
N ILE A 32 -14.05 -9.02 -2.33
CA ILE A 32 -15.16 -9.97 -2.52
C ILE A 32 -16.44 -9.38 -1.91
N GLU A 33 -16.39 -8.99 -0.63
CA GLU A 33 -17.59 -8.46 0.05
C GLU A 33 -18.12 -7.18 -0.63
N LYS A 34 -17.22 -6.27 -1.02
CA LYS A 34 -17.61 -5.04 -1.73
C LYS A 34 -18.18 -5.27 -3.13
N GLY A 35 -17.78 -6.36 -3.80
CA GLY A 35 -18.24 -6.71 -5.14
C GLY A 35 -19.43 -7.66 -5.17
N LYS A 36 -19.93 -8.10 -4.00
CA LYS A 36 -20.94 -9.16 -3.88
C LYS A 36 -22.19 -8.90 -4.73
N LYS A 37 -22.69 -7.67 -4.71
CA LYS A 37 -23.92 -7.22 -5.40
C LYS A 37 -23.72 -6.86 -6.88
N PHE A 38 -22.51 -6.93 -7.40
CA PHE A 38 -22.26 -6.59 -8.81
C PHE A 38 -22.89 -7.61 -9.74
N GLN A 39 -23.18 -7.17 -10.96
CA GLN A 39 -23.70 -7.99 -12.04
C GLN A 39 -22.62 -8.15 -13.10
N VAL A 40 -22.52 -9.32 -13.70
CA VAL A 40 -21.53 -9.64 -14.74
C VAL A 40 -22.27 -9.96 -16.02
N PHE A 41 -21.83 -9.35 -17.12
CA PHE A 41 -22.33 -9.57 -18.46
C PHE A 41 -21.15 -10.04 -19.33
N PRO A 42 -21.18 -11.26 -19.88
CA PRO A 42 -20.14 -11.71 -20.79
C PRO A 42 -20.18 -10.87 -22.07
N VAL A 43 -19.01 -10.44 -22.56
CA VAL A 43 -18.82 -9.71 -23.82
C VAL A 43 -18.12 -10.62 -24.84
N SER A 44 -17.15 -11.41 -24.39
CA SER A 44 -16.51 -12.51 -25.12
C SER A 44 -16.02 -13.54 -24.10
N ASP A 45 -15.38 -14.61 -24.56
CA ASP A 45 -14.90 -15.70 -23.68
C ASP A 45 -14.04 -15.21 -22.51
N ASP A 46 -13.16 -14.23 -22.76
CA ASP A 46 -12.25 -13.67 -21.75
C ASP A 46 -12.61 -12.24 -21.27
N ARG A 47 -13.70 -11.65 -21.80
CA ARG A 47 -14.05 -10.24 -21.52
C ARG A 47 -15.43 -10.11 -20.94
N PHE A 48 -15.51 -9.34 -19.85
CA PHE A 48 -16.72 -9.21 -19.06
C PHE A 48 -16.98 -7.75 -18.71
N LEU A 49 -18.22 -7.32 -18.87
CA LEU A 49 -18.72 -6.05 -18.37
C LEU A 49 -19.29 -6.27 -16.97
N VAL A 50 -18.79 -5.53 -15.99
CA VAL A 50 -19.23 -5.60 -14.60
C VAL A 50 -19.96 -4.31 -14.22
N ARG A 51 -21.22 -4.45 -13.80
CA ARG A 51 -22.11 -3.35 -13.38
C ARG A 51 -22.40 -3.39 -11.88
N GLY A 52 -22.84 -2.26 -11.32
CA GLY A 52 -23.21 -2.12 -9.90
C GLY A 52 -22.18 -1.41 -9.01
N ASP A 53 -21.09 -0.91 -9.59
CA ASP A 53 -20.17 0.04 -8.96
C ASP A 53 -20.53 1.49 -9.36
N THR A 54 -19.71 2.47 -8.98
CA THR A 54 -19.86 3.87 -9.43
C THR A 54 -19.85 4.02 -10.95
N PHE A 55 -19.11 3.17 -11.67
CA PHE A 55 -19.05 3.12 -13.12
C PHE A 55 -18.94 1.68 -13.59
N GLU A 56 -19.41 1.42 -14.81
CA GLU A 56 -19.30 0.10 -15.42
C GLU A 56 -17.84 -0.20 -15.77
N CYS A 57 -17.39 -1.41 -15.46
CA CYS A 57 -16.01 -1.79 -15.65
C CYS A 57 -15.88 -2.94 -16.64
N MET A 58 -15.00 -2.78 -17.63
CA MET A 58 -14.61 -3.86 -18.52
C MET A 58 -13.43 -4.60 -17.90
N VAL A 59 -13.54 -5.92 -17.81
CA VAL A 59 -12.50 -6.85 -17.35
C VAL A 59 -12.04 -7.66 -18.55
N ASP A 60 -10.73 -7.86 -18.67
CA ASP A 60 -10.09 -8.67 -19.70
C ASP A 60 -9.10 -9.62 -19.02
N PHE A 61 -9.36 -10.93 -19.06
CA PHE A 61 -8.52 -11.92 -18.39
C PHE A 61 -7.25 -12.26 -19.16
N VAL A 62 -7.26 -12.19 -20.50
CA VAL A 62 -6.07 -12.40 -21.33
C VAL A 62 -5.04 -11.33 -21.05
N ARG A 63 -5.46 -10.06 -21.05
CA ARG A 63 -4.58 -8.93 -20.76
C ARG A 63 -4.36 -8.71 -19.27
N ARG A 64 -5.10 -9.42 -18.40
CA ARG A 64 -5.15 -9.24 -16.94
C ARG A 64 -5.42 -7.78 -16.54
N THR A 65 -6.37 -7.13 -17.20
CA THR A 65 -6.68 -5.71 -17.00
C THR A 65 -8.11 -5.50 -16.53
N CYS A 66 -8.35 -4.31 -15.97
CA CYS A 66 -9.71 -3.83 -15.72
C CYS A 66 -9.74 -2.32 -15.93
N SER A 67 -10.78 -1.78 -16.56
CA SER A 67 -10.88 -0.34 -16.85
C SER A 67 -10.82 0.56 -15.59
N CYS A 68 -11.02 0.02 -14.38
CA CYS A 68 -10.74 0.73 -13.14
C CYS A 68 -9.25 0.92 -12.80
N GLY A 69 -8.33 0.39 -13.62
CA GLY A 69 -6.85 0.49 -13.52
C GLY A 69 -6.20 -0.26 -12.34
N LYS A 70 -6.98 -0.82 -11.42
CA LYS A 70 -6.43 -1.37 -10.17
C LYS A 70 -5.57 -2.61 -10.37
N ILE A 71 -5.87 -3.45 -11.36
CA ILE A 71 -5.09 -4.67 -11.60
C ILE A 71 -3.76 -4.31 -12.23
N ASP A 72 -3.77 -3.41 -13.22
CA ASP A 72 -2.58 -2.93 -13.89
C ASP A 72 -1.58 -2.30 -12.92
N LEU A 73 -2.08 -1.47 -12.01
CA LEU A 73 -1.29 -0.73 -11.03
C LEU A 73 -0.86 -1.58 -9.82
N MET A 74 -1.76 -2.37 -9.25
CA MET A 74 -1.51 -3.07 -7.99
C MET A 74 -1.09 -4.52 -8.19
N LYS A 75 -1.27 -5.09 -9.39
CA LYS A 75 -1.06 -6.50 -9.70
C LYS A 75 -1.85 -7.47 -8.79
N ILE A 76 -2.95 -6.97 -8.22
CA ILE A 76 -3.90 -7.69 -7.36
C ILE A 76 -5.30 -7.47 -7.93
N PRO A 77 -6.10 -8.53 -8.18
CA PRO A 77 -7.39 -8.44 -8.85
C PRO A 77 -8.35 -7.51 -8.10
N CYS A 78 -8.96 -6.59 -8.83
CA CYS A 78 -9.93 -5.64 -8.28
C CYS A 78 -11.27 -6.34 -8.01
N ARG A 79 -12.17 -5.67 -7.28
CA ARG A 79 -13.53 -6.20 -7.02
C ARG A 79 -14.30 -6.58 -8.30
N HIS A 80 -14.07 -5.89 -9.42
CA HIS A 80 -14.71 -6.20 -10.70
C HIS A 80 -14.16 -7.51 -11.28
N ALA A 81 -12.84 -7.64 -11.38
CA ALA A 81 -12.22 -8.87 -11.87
C ALA A 81 -12.48 -10.07 -10.97
N ILE A 82 -12.51 -9.89 -9.64
CA ILE A 82 -12.89 -10.96 -8.72
C ILE A 82 -14.32 -11.42 -9.02
N LYS A 83 -15.26 -10.49 -9.20
CA LYS A 83 -16.64 -10.84 -9.49
C LYS A 83 -16.77 -11.56 -10.85
N ALA A 84 -16.11 -11.06 -11.89
CA ALA A 84 -16.08 -11.69 -13.20
C ALA A 84 -15.40 -13.07 -13.17
N ALA A 85 -14.35 -13.23 -12.36
CA ALA A 85 -13.64 -14.51 -12.23
C ALA A 85 -14.56 -15.57 -11.63
N PHE A 86 -15.30 -15.20 -10.58
CA PHE A 86 -16.26 -16.09 -9.94
C PHE A 86 -17.41 -16.51 -10.86
N SER A 87 -17.84 -15.67 -11.81
CA SER A 87 -18.88 -16.09 -12.77
C SER A 87 -18.43 -17.15 -13.76
N VAL A 88 -17.12 -17.36 -13.91
CA VAL A 88 -16.53 -18.40 -14.77
C VAL A 88 -15.71 -19.43 -14.00
N GLY A 89 -15.88 -19.48 -12.67
CA GLY A 89 -15.19 -20.47 -11.82
C GLY A 89 -13.69 -20.24 -11.61
N ILE A 90 -13.15 -19.09 -12.00
CA ILE A 90 -11.74 -18.74 -11.79
C ILE A 90 -11.53 -18.28 -10.34
N GLN A 91 -10.54 -18.86 -9.67
CA GLN A 91 -10.18 -18.49 -8.31
C GLN A 91 -9.41 -17.16 -8.30
N ALA A 92 -9.79 -16.22 -7.43
CA ALA A 92 -9.22 -14.88 -7.40
C ALA A 92 -7.69 -14.86 -7.25
N HIS A 93 -7.10 -15.79 -6.50
CA HIS A 93 -5.65 -15.79 -6.29
C HIS A 93 -4.85 -16.08 -7.58
N THR A 94 -5.42 -16.81 -8.53
CA THR A 94 -4.78 -17.10 -9.84
C THR A 94 -4.61 -15.84 -10.71
N LEU A 95 -5.38 -14.79 -10.43
CA LEU A 95 -5.29 -13.48 -11.08
C LEU A 95 -4.35 -12.51 -10.36
N THR A 96 -3.71 -12.95 -9.28
CA THR A 96 -2.75 -12.16 -8.51
C THR A 96 -1.35 -12.47 -8.99
N ASP A 97 -0.50 -11.45 -9.06
CA ASP A 97 0.89 -11.61 -9.48
C ASP A 97 1.73 -12.43 -8.49
N ASP A 98 2.69 -13.16 -9.06
CA ASP A 98 3.55 -14.10 -8.35
C ASP A 98 4.31 -13.47 -7.18
N MET A 99 4.61 -12.16 -7.25
CA MET A 99 5.27 -11.42 -6.17
C MET A 99 4.49 -11.46 -4.84
N TYR A 100 3.19 -11.71 -4.89
CA TYR A 100 2.31 -11.79 -3.71
C TYR A 100 2.00 -13.20 -3.26
N THR A 101 2.55 -14.22 -3.92
CA THR A 101 2.35 -15.61 -3.52
C THR A 101 3.11 -15.91 -2.24
N THR A 102 2.60 -16.88 -1.49
CA THR A 102 3.27 -17.42 -0.31
C THR A 102 4.59 -18.11 -0.69
N GLY A 103 4.69 -18.67 -1.90
CA GLY A 103 5.93 -19.21 -2.46
C GLY A 103 7.02 -18.14 -2.55
N SER A 104 6.74 -17.03 -3.25
CA SER A 104 7.66 -15.89 -3.34
C SER A 104 7.98 -15.32 -1.96
N TRP A 105 6.99 -15.22 -1.07
CA TRP A 105 7.22 -14.76 0.30
C TRP A 105 8.20 -15.66 1.07
N ARG A 106 8.09 -16.99 0.95
CA ARG A 106 9.03 -17.92 1.58
C ARG A 106 10.42 -17.80 1.00
N SER A 107 10.54 -17.74 -0.33
CA SER A 107 11.83 -17.59 -1.02
C SER A 107 12.57 -16.32 -0.60
N ILE A 108 11.88 -15.18 -0.50
CA ILE A 108 12.47 -13.90 -0.06
C ILE A 108 13.07 -13.99 1.37
N TYR A 109 12.50 -14.83 2.25
CA TYR A 109 12.94 -14.99 3.64
C TYR A 109 13.62 -16.34 3.90
N GLU A 110 14.05 -17.05 2.86
CA GLU A 110 14.63 -18.39 2.99
C GLU A 110 16.01 -18.36 3.64
N GLU A 111 16.81 -17.33 3.38
CA GLU A 111 18.15 -17.20 3.95
C GLU A 111 18.12 -16.67 5.39
N SER A 112 19.28 -16.56 6.03
CA SER A 112 19.42 -15.93 7.35
C SER A 112 20.32 -14.70 7.24
N ILE A 113 19.94 -13.64 7.96
CA ILE A 113 20.86 -12.52 8.20
C ILE A 113 21.73 -12.93 9.37
N ASN A 114 23.01 -13.16 9.10
CA ASN A 114 23.99 -13.49 10.13
C ASN A 114 24.50 -12.20 10.78
N PRO A 115 24.71 -12.18 12.11
CA PRO A 115 25.35 -11.05 12.77
C PRO A 115 26.79 -10.93 12.29
N ILE A 116 27.27 -9.69 12.15
CA ILE A 116 28.70 -9.43 11.94
C ILE A 116 29.38 -9.69 13.28
N SER A 117 30.30 -10.66 13.29
CA SER A 117 31.01 -11.07 14.51
C SER A 117 32.04 -10.05 14.98
N VAL A 118 32.51 -9.20 14.05
CA VAL A 118 33.48 -8.15 14.34
C VAL A 118 32.73 -6.91 14.85
N PRO A 119 33.07 -6.38 16.03
CA PRO A 119 32.60 -5.08 16.51
C PRO A 119 32.88 -3.97 15.48
N GLU A 120 31.98 -2.99 15.37
CA GLU A 120 32.07 -1.92 14.37
C GLU A 120 33.38 -1.11 14.47
N ASP A 121 33.89 -0.92 15.68
CA ASP A 121 35.16 -0.25 15.98
C ASP A 121 36.40 -1.02 15.49
N ALA A 122 36.26 -2.33 15.23
CA ALA A 122 37.32 -3.17 14.68
C ALA A 122 37.18 -3.41 13.17
N TRP A 123 36.25 -2.73 12.48
CA TRP A 123 36.08 -2.88 11.03
C TRP A 123 37.23 -2.23 10.25
N ILE A 124 37.90 -3.01 9.40
CA ILE A 124 38.91 -2.49 8.48
C ILE A 124 38.20 -2.00 7.21
N VAL A 125 38.04 -0.68 7.08
CA VAL A 125 37.48 -0.05 5.87
C VAL A 125 38.59 0.13 4.84
N PRO A 126 38.51 -0.48 3.64
CA PRO A 126 39.52 -0.30 2.61
C PRO A 126 39.69 1.17 2.21
N PHE A 127 40.92 1.58 1.92
CA PHE A 127 41.27 2.96 1.61
C PHE A 127 40.40 3.58 0.50
N HIS A 128 40.13 2.83 -0.57
CA HIS A 128 39.29 3.28 -1.68
C HIS A 128 37.83 3.52 -1.28
N VAL A 129 37.29 2.78 -0.29
CA VAL A 129 35.94 3.01 0.27
C VAL A 129 35.95 4.25 1.16
N GLN A 130 36.97 4.42 1.99
CA GLN A 130 37.11 5.58 2.87
C GLN A 130 37.24 6.89 2.08
N GLN A 131 37.88 6.85 0.91
CA GLN A 131 38.02 7.98 0.00
C GLN A 131 36.82 8.18 -0.95
N ALA A 132 35.88 7.22 -1.01
CA ALA A 132 34.74 7.31 -1.91
C ALA A 132 33.82 8.47 -1.51
N LYS A 133 33.77 9.51 -2.33
CA LYS A 133 32.85 10.64 -2.13
C LYS A 133 31.48 10.30 -2.72
N VAL A 134 30.58 9.78 -1.89
CA VAL A 134 29.18 9.56 -2.28
C VAL A 134 28.47 10.91 -2.35
N LEU A 135 28.31 11.44 -3.55
CA LEU A 135 27.53 12.65 -3.78
C LEU A 135 26.03 12.34 -3.69
N PRO A 136 25.21 13.26 -3.16
CA PRO A 136 23.77 13.11 -3.25
C PRO A 136 23.37 13.07 -4.74
N PRO A 137 22.26 12.37 -5.09
CA PRO A 137 21.73 12.40 -6.45
C PRO A 137 21.56 13.84 -6.91
N GLU A 138 21.91 14.12 -8.17
CA GLU A 138 21.63 15.42 -8.76
C GLU A 138 20.11 15.62 -8.80
N THR A 139 19.62 16.53 -7.97
CA THR A 139 18.20 16.87 -7.93
C THR A 139 18.00 18.23 -8.57
N ARG A 140 17.18 18.28 -9.63
CA ARG A 140 16.67 19.54 -10.16
C ARG A 140 15.47 19.97 -9.35
N ARG A 141 15.39 21.26 -8.98
CA ARG A 141 14.16 21.82 -8.43
C ARG A 141 13.04 21.72 -9.48
N ALA A 142 11.87 21.24 -9.06
CA ALA A 142 10.68 21.31 -9.89
C ALA A 142 10.40 22.78 -10.28
N ALA A 143 9.99 23.00 -11.53
CA ALA A 143 9.60 24.32 -11.99
C ALA A 143 8.38 24.81 -11.19
N GLY A 144 8.39 26.08 -10.77
CA GLY A 144 7.28 26.72 -10.07
C GLY A 144 7.65 27.44 -8.79
N ARG A 145 6.64 28.07 -8.17
CA ARG A 145 6.81 28.93 -6.99
C ARG A 145 7.17 28.10 -5.76
N ARG A 146 8.23 28.52 -5.06
CA ARG A 146 8.61 27.92 -3.77
C ARG A 146 7.46 28.05 -2.77
N LYS A 147 7.07 26.92 -2.16
CA LYS A 147 6.05 26.91 -1.13
C LYS A 147 6.56 27.71 0.07
N LYS A 148 5.83 28.75 0.47
CA LYS A 148 6.21 29.60 1.63
C LYS A 148 6.01 28.91 2.98
N ARG A 149 5.16 27.87 3.04
CA ARG A 149 4.83 27.15 4.28
C ARG A 149 5.35 25.71 4.22
N ARG A 150 5.94 25.26 5.34
CA ARG A 150 6.33 23.86 5.58
C ARG A 150 5.11 22.94 5.44
N TYR A 151 5.34 21.68 5.06
CA TYR A 151 4.32 20.64 5.11
C TYR A 151 3.88 20.39 6.55
N LYS A 152 2.57 20.38 6.80
CA LYS A 152 2.02 20.01 8.10
C LYS A 152 2.38 18.55 8.42
N THR A 153 3.05 18.32 9.56
CA THR A 153 3.26 16.96 10.06
C THR A 153 2.00 16.42 10.72
N VAL A 154 2.06 15.16 11.14
CA VAL A 154 0.99 14.53 11.93
C VAL A 154 0.78 15.31 13.23
N GLU A 155 1.84 15.80 13.88
CA GLU A 155 1.69 16.61 15.11
C GLU A 155 1.00 17.95 14.85
N ASP A 156 1.29 18.61 13.72
CA ASP A 156 0.63 19.88 13.34
C ASP A 156 -0.88 19.69 13.16
N LYS A 157 -1.31 18.52 12.66
CA LYS A 157 -2.73 18.17 12.52
C LYS A 157 -3.38 17.93 13.88
N ILE A 158 -2.71 17.18 14.76
CA ILE A 158 -3.18 16.90 16.13
C ILE A 158 -3.35 18.21 16.92
N ARG A 159 -2.36 19.11 16.85
CA ARG A 159 -2.42 20.44 17.48
C ARG A 159 -3.56 21.29 16.93
N SER A 160 -3.81 21.23 15.62
CA SER A 160 -4.92 21.98 15.01
C SER A 160 -6.31 21.43 15.34
N SER A 161 -6.42 20.15 15.71
CA SER A 161 -7.69 19.55 16.17
C SER A 161 -7.97 19.80 17.66
N GLN A 162 -6.95 20.14 18.45
CA GLN A 162 -7.07 20.53 19.85
C GLN A 162 -7.33 22.04 19.96
N GLY A 163 -8.35 22.52 19.25
CA GLY A 163 -8.72 23.94 19.23
C GLY A 163 -8.73 24.51 20.65
N THR A 164 -7.89 25.52 20.89
CA THR A 164 -7.90 26.30 22.12
C THR A 164 -9.30 26.85 22.27
N GLN A 165 -10.04 26.41 23.29
CA GLN A 165 -11.28 27.08 23.69
C GLN A 165 -10.90 28.45 24.28
N THR A 166 -10.52 29.39 23.43
CA THR A 166 -10.54 30.79 23.84
C THR A 166 -12.02 31.17 23.91
N SER A 167 -12.53 31.31 25.13
CA SER A 167 -13.82 31.93 25.42
C SER A 167 -14.02 33.13 24.49
N LYS A 168 -14.92 33.00 23.51
CA LYS A 168 -15.35 34.17 22.73
C LYS A 168 -16.26 34.96 23.66
N HIS A 169 -15.76 36.04 24.25
CA HIS A 169 -16.63 37.07 24.82
C HIS A 169 -17.56 37.56 23.71
N ARG A 170 -18.84 37.18 23.79
CA ARG A 170 -19.86 37.73 22.90
C ARG A 170 -20.17 39.14 23.41
N LYS A 171 -19.67 40.17 22.72
CA LYS A 171 -20.15 41.54 22.94
C LYS A 171 -21.61 41.62 22.51
N PHE A 172 -22.52 41.79 23.48
CA PHE A 172 -23.90 42.14 23.23
C PHE A 172 -23.94 43.63 22.87
N SER A 173 -24.38 43.97 21.67
CA SER A 173 -24.24 45.32 21.08
C SER A 173 -25.19 46.37 21.67
N ARG A 174 -25.74 46.20 22.89
CA ARG A 174 -26.84 47.05 23.35
C ARG A 174 -26.83 47.56 24.78
N CYS A 175 -25.92 47.15 25.67
CA CYS A 175 -25.73 47.80 26.97
C CYS A 175 -24.27 47.59 27.41
N GLY A 176 -23.49 48.68 27.48
CA GLY A 176 -22.07 48.66 27.82
C GLY A 176 -21.81 48.67 29.32
N ILE A 177 -22.03 47.53 29.99
CA ILE A 177 -21.54 47.33 31.36
C ILE A 177 -20.84 45.97 31.42
N GLU A 178 -19.57 45.99 31.82
CA GLU A 178 -18.73 44.81 32.03
C GLU A 178 -18.96 44.28 33.46
N GLY A 179 -19.13 42.97 33.58
CA GLY A 179 -19.07 42.22 34.84
C GLY A 179 -18.01 41.14 34.73
#